data_AF-A0A2P5MI07-F1
#
_entry.id   AF-A0A2P5MI07-F1
#
_cell.length_a   1.000
_cell.length_b   1.000
_cell.length_c   1.000
_cell.angle_alpha   90.00
_cell.angle_beta   90.00
_cell.angle_gamma   90.00
#
_symmetry.space_group_name_H-M   'P 1'
#
loop_
_entity.id
_entity.type
_entity.pdbx_description
1 polymer ?
#
loop_
_entity_poly.entity_id
_entity_poly.type
_entity_poly.pdbx_seq_one_letter_code
_entity_poly.pdbx_strand_id
1 'polypeptide(L)'
;MYTHFRAATIVLTIAVATPTQAQTPATTVDSSQQSARDSEKLTILQAELTEQKQIAANLQQTRAVQLAANNKTELDKTETRLEEVGGNIAQLQQEIDVAQGKTRAVKTVVVKPVEQGRQPAGKPAQTNPAQAATATGPWWDLYNRQNAAAK
;
A
#
# COMPACT_ATOMS: atom_id res chain seq x y z
N MET A 1 -27.88 -30.22 72.93
CA MET A 1 -27.47 -28.80 72.92
C MET A 1 -26.26 -28.69 71.99
N TYR A 2 -26.44 -28.28 70.72
CA TYR A 2 -25.35 -28.06 69.78
C TYR A 2 -25.42 -26.64 69.24
N THR A 3 -24.28 -25.96 69.28
CA THR A 3 -24.05 -24.55 68.96
C THR A 3 -23.97 -24.33 67.46
N HIS A 4 -24.61 -23.27 66.95
CA HIS A 4 -24.52 -22.85 65.55
C HIS A 4 -23.37 -21.85 65.35
N PHE A 5 -22.40 -22.20 64.50
CA PHE A 5 -21.46 -21.24 63.90
C PHE A 5 -22.15 -20.50 62.74
N ARG A 6 -22.09 -19.16 62.76
CA ARG A 6 -22.54 -18.31 61.65
C ARG A 6 -21.37 -18.04 60.70
N ALA A 7 -21.48 -18.51 59.45
CA ALA A 7 -20.58 -18.11 58.37
C ALA A 7 -21.10 -16.82 57.73
N ALA A 8 -20.24 -15.80 57.63
CA ALA A 8 -20.50 -14.55 56.94
C ALA A 8 -20.10 -14.68 55.46
N THR A 9 -21.04 -14.42 54.55
CA THR A 9 -20.83 -14.47 53.10
C THR A 9 -20.30 -13.12 52.62
N ILE A 10 -19.11 -13.11 52.00
CA ILE A 10 -18.55 -11.95 51.30
C ILE A 10 -19.05 -11.97 49.86
N VAL A 11 -19.74 -10.91 49.45
CA VAL A 11 -20.20 -10.72 48.06
C VAL A 11 -19.12 -9.95 47.30
N LEU A 12 -18.53 -10.59 46.29
CA LEU A 12 -17.55 -10.00 45.37
C LEU A 12 -18.30 -9.47 44.13
N THR A 13 -18.35 -8.14 43.97
CA THR A 13 -18.94 -7.49 42.80
C THR A 13 -17.93 -7.47 41.64
N ILE A 14 -18.29 -8.14 40.55
CA ILE A 14 -17.49 -8.17 39.32
C ILE A 14 -17.90 -6.98 38.47
N ALA A 15 -17.00 -6.01 38.28
CA ALA A 15 -17.20 -4.91 37.34
C ALA A 15 -17.06 -5.44 35.90
N VAL A 16 -18.14 -5.32 35.12
CA VAL A 16 -18.13 -5.67 33.69
C VAL A 16 -17.51 -4.50 32.93
N ALA A 17 -16.30 -4.69 32.41
CA ALA A 17 -15.67 -3.74 31.50
C ALA A 17 -16.47 -3.67 30.19
N THR A 18 -16.97 -2.50 29.86
CA THR A 18 -17.58 -2.23 28.55
C THR A 18 -16.49 -2.20 27.48
N PRO A 19 -16.68 -2.89 26.33
CA PRO A 19 -15.72 -2.81 25.24
C PRO A 19 -15.79 -1.44 24.59
N THR A 20 -14.74 -0.63 24.74
CA THR A 20 -14.52 0.57 23.92
C THR A 20 -14.29 0.13 22.47
N GLN A 21 -15.25 0.40 21.59
CA GLN A 21 -15.03 0.28 20.16
C GLN A 21 -14.06 1.40 19.74
N ALA A 22 -12.92 1.02 19.16
CA ALA A 22 -12.00 1.98 18.56
C ALA A 22 -12.69 2.66 17.37
N GLN A 23 -13.03 3.94 17.49
CA GLN A 23 -13.43 4.76 16.35
C GLN A 23 -12.24 4.89 15.42
N THR A 24 -12.31 4.22 14.27
CA THR A 24 -11.38 4.49 13.17
C THR A 24 -11.77 5.84 12.56
N PRO A 25 -10.83 6.81 12.44
CA PRO A 25 -11.10 8.02 11.69
C PRO A 25 -11.53 7.64 10.28
N ALA A 26 -12.57 8.29 9.75
CA ALA A 26 -12.90 8.16 8.34
C ALA A 26 -11.68 8.61 7.52
N THR A 27 -11.05 7.66 6.82
CA THR A 27 -9.87 7.90 5.97
C THR A 27 -10.24 8.37 4.57
N THR A 28 -11.51 8.71 4.34
CA THR A 28 -12.00 9.22 3.06
C THR A 28 -11.51 10.65 2.86
N VAL A 29 -10.57 10.79 1.95
CA VAL A 29 -10.07 12.08 1.47
C VAL A 29 -11.09 12.69 0.52
N ASP A 30 -11.31 13.99 0.61
CA ASP A 30 -12.23 14.67 -0.29
C ASP A 30 -11.72 14.61 -1.73
N SER A 31 -12.63 14.56 -2.70
CA SER A 31 -12.28 14.53 -4.13
C SER A 31 -11.44 15.75 -4.55
N SER A 32 -11.67 16.91 -3.93
CA SER A 32 -10.87 18.12 -4.11
C SER A 32 -9.43 17.94 -3.62
N GLN A 33 -9.25 17.33 -2.44
CA GLN A 33 -7.93 17.04 -1.87
C GLN A 33 -7.18 15.99 -2.68
N GLN A 34 -7.88 15.01 -3.24
CA GLN A 34 -7.29 14.03 -4.14
C GLN A 34 -6.85 14.68 -5.45
N SER A 35 -7.71 15.53 -6.03
CA SER A 35 -7.40 16.24 -7.28
C SER A 35 -6.20 17.19 -7.12
N ALA A 36 -6.09 17.88 -5.97
CA ALA A 36 -4.93 18.73 -5.67
C ALA A 36 -3.63 17.92 -5.61
N ARG A 37 -3.65 16.76 -4.96
CA ARG A 37 -2.50 15.83 -4.90
C ARG A 37 -2.13 15.28 -6.28
N ASP A 38 -3.12 14.94 -7.09
CA ASP A 38 -2.87 14.43 -8.45
C ASP A 38 -2.24 15.51 -9.34
N SER A 39 -2.69 16.77 -9.21
CA SER A 39 -2.09 17.91 -9.90
C SER A 39 -0.65 18.19 -9.45
N GLU A 40 -0.39 18.13 -8.14
CA GLU A 40 0.95 18.30 -7.59
C GLU A 40 1.89 17.20 -8.09
N LYS A 41 1.45 15.94 -8.04
CA LYS A 41 2.19 14.80 -8.59
C LYS A 41 2.53 15.00 -10.07
N LEU A 42 1.57 15.42 -10.89
CA LEU A 42 1.83 15.69 -12.30
C LEU A 42 2.88 16.78 -12.51
N THR A 43 2.83 17.83 -11.69
CA THR A 43 3.82 18.92 -11.74
C THR A 43 5.22 18.41 -11.43
N ILE A 44 5.36 17.59 -10.39
CA ILE A 44 6.64 16.97 -10.01
C ILE A 44 7.17 16.07 -11.13
N LEU A 45 6.33 15.20 -11.68
CA LEU A 45 6.74 14.30 -12.77
C LEU A 45 7.20 15.07 -14.02
N GLN A 46 6.55 16.18 -14.35
CA GLN A 46 6.94 17.03 -15.48
C GLN A 46 8.28 17.76 -15.23
N ALA A 47 8.52 18.20 -13.99
CA ALA A 47 9.79 18.80 -13.60
C ALA A 47 10.94 17.78 -13.73
N GLU A 48 10.76 16.58 -13.17
CA GLU A 48 11.74 15.49 -13.27
C GLU A 48 12.00 15.09 -14.73
N LEU A 49 10.96 14.98 -15.56
CA LEU A 49 11.12 14.70 -16.99
C LEU A 49 11.98 15.76 -17.70
N THR A 50 11.80 17.04 -17.32
CA THR A 50 12.58 18.15 -17.88
C THR A 50 14.04 18.05 -17.45
N GLU A 51 14.29 17.73 -16.18
CA GLU A 51 15.63 17.51 -15.66
C GLU A 51 16.35 16.36 -16.38
N GLN A 52 15.70 15.20 -16.51
CA GLN A 52 16.28 14.05 -17.21
C GLN A 52 16.58 14.37 -18.68
N LYS A 53 15.72 15.14 -19.36
CA LYS A 53 15.99 15.62 -20.73
C LYS A 53 17.21 16.53 -20.80
N GLN A 54 17.39 17.41 -19.81
CA GLN A 54 18.57 18.28 -19.75
C GLN A 54 19.84 17.47 -19.50
N ILE A 55 19.78 16.46 -18.62
CA ILE A 55 20.89 15.53 -18.38
C ILE A 55 21.26 14.80 -19.68
N ALA A 56 20.28 14.27 -20.41
CA ALA A 56 20.50 13.61 -21.70
C ALA A 56 21.19 14.55 -22.70
N ALA A 57 20.75 15.80 -22.81
CA ALA A 57 21.36 16.79 -23.69
C ALA A 57 22.84 17.06 -23.33
N ASN A 58 23.14 17.23 -22.04
CA ASN A 58 24.51 17.44 -21.56
C ASN A 58 25.40 16.21 -21.83
N LEU A 59 24.86 15.00 -21.68
CA LEU A 59 25.58 13.76 -22.00
C LEU A 59 25.84 13.62 -23.50
N GLN A 60 24.90 14.02 -24.37
CA GLN A 60 25.13 14.05 -25.82
C GLN A 60 26.27 15.02 -26.20
N GLN A 61 26.34 16.18 -25.56
CA GLN A 61 27.46 17.11 -25.75
C GLN A 61 28.78 16.49 -25.29
N THR A 62 28.77 15.86 -24.10
CA THR A 62 29.95 15.17 -23.55
C THR A 62 30.42 14.04 -24.46
N ARG A 63 29.48 13.26 -25.01
CA ARG A 63 29.73 12.20 -25.99
C ARG A 63 30.46 12.73 -27.21
N ALA A 64 30.01 13.86 -27.77
CA ALA A 64 30.65 14.47 -28.93
C ALA A 64 32.10 14.89 -28.64
N VAL A 65 32.36 15.46 -27.46
CA VAL A 65 33.72 15.85 -27.02
C VAL A 65 34.61 14.61 -26.86
N GLN A 66 34.12 13.55 -26.23
CA GLN A 66 34.89 12.31 -26.02
C GLN A 66 35.17 11.57 -27.32
N LEU A 67 34.22 11.60 -28.27
CA LEU A 67 34.40 11.06 -29.62
C LEU A 67 35.52 11.81 -30.35
N ALA A 68 35.53 13.15 -30.29
CA ALA A 68 36.59 13.96 -30.87
C ALA A 68 37.96 13.72 -30.21
N ALA A 69 37.98 13.39 -28.92
CA ALA A 69 39.19 13.07 -28.16
C ALA A 69 39.64 11.59 -28.29
N ASN A 70 38.92 10.74 -29.03
CA ASN A 70 39.14 9.29 -29.12
C ASN A 70 39.25 8.58 -27.76
N ASN A 71 38.57 9.08 -26.72
CA ASN A 71 38.60 8.49 -25.38
C ASN A 71 37.52 7.39 -25.25
N LYS A 72 37.87 6.18 -25.69
CA LYS A 72 36.92 5.04 -25.77
C LYS A 72 36.30 4.67 -24.42
N THR A 73 37.09 4.63 -23.35
CA THR A 73 36.59 4.22 -22.03
C THR A 73 35.54 5.20 -21.48
N GLU A 74 35.78 6.51 -21.63
CA GLU A 74 34.81 7.52 -21.18
C GLU A 74 33.59 7.61 -22.11
N LEU A 75 33.79 7.34 -23.40
CA LEU A 75 32.70 7.23 -24.37
C LEU A 75 31.75 6.09 -24.00
N ASP A 76 32.27 4.90 -23.73
CA ASP A 76 31.47 3.73 -23.37
C ASP A 76 30.64 4.02 -22.09
N LYS A 77 31.23 4.67 -21.07
CA LYS A 77 30.50 5.09 -19.84
C LYS A 77 29.38 6.09 -20.15
N THR A 78 29.65 7.06 -21.03
CA THR A 78 28.68 8.08 -21.41
C THR A 78 27.52 7.47 -22.19
N GLU A 79 27.80 6.46 -23.03
CA GLU A 79 26.77 5.72 -23.77
C GLU A 79 25.90 4.88 -22.82
N THR A 80 26.47 4.14 -21.87
CA THR A 80 25.70 3.45 -20.84
C THR A 80 24.81 4.41 -20.06
N ARG A 81 25.34 5.57 -19.67
CA ARG A 81 24.55 6.57 -18.94
C ARG A 81 23.43 7.19 -19.79
N LEU A 82 23.64 7.36 -21.09
CA LEU A 82 22.60 7.81 -22.02
C LEU A 82 21.46 6.79 -22.13
N GLU A 83 21.77 5.49 -22.15
CA GLU A 83 20.76 4.42 -22.15
C GLU A 83 19.93 4.44 -20.87
N GLU A 84 20.57 4.55 -19.70
CA GLU A 84 19.90 4.67 -18.40
C GLU A 84 18.94 5.86 -18.35
N VAL A 85 19.43 7.06 -18.73
CA VAL A 85 18.62 8.28 -18.74
C VAL A 85 17.49 8.18 -19.76
N GLY A 86 17.73 7.55 -20.91
CA GLY A 86 16.69 7.26 -21.91
C GLY A 86 15.58 6.37 -21.36
N GLY A 87 15.93 5.33 -20.60
CA GLY A 87 14.99 4.47 -19.88
C GLY A 87 14.16 5.26 -18.86
N ASN A 88 14.80 6.11 -18.05
CA ASN A 88 14.13 6.96 -17.07
C ASN A 88 13.13 7.92 -17.73
N ILE A 89 13.52 8.57 -18.84
CA ILE A 89 12.64 9.45 -19.61
C ILE A 89 11.40 8.69 -20.10
N ALA A 90 11.58 7.48 -20.63
CA ALA A 90 10.46 6.66 -21.11
C ALA A 90 9.52 6.26 -19.96
N GLN A 91 10.07 5.87 -18.81
CA GLN A 91 9.29 5.55 -17.63
C GLN A 91 8.49 6.75 -17.12
N LEU A 92 9.14 7.91 -16.96
CA LEU A 92 8.47 9.14 -16.51
C LEU A 92 7.35 9.55 -17.46
N GLN A 93 7.57 9.43 -18.77
CA GLN A 93 6.53 9.72 -19.76
C GLN A 93 5.33 8.78 -19.60
N GLN A 94 5.57 7.49 -19.37
CA GLN A 94 4.51 6.51 -19.09
C GLN A 94 3.74 6.84 -17.80
N GLU A 95 4.43 7.24 -16.73
CA GLU A 95 3.80 7.62 -15.47
C GLU A 95 2.94 8.88 -15.62
N ILE A 96 3.40 9.86 -16.41
CA ILE A 96 2.63 11.06 -16.75
C ILE A 96 1.38 10.66 -17.54
N ASP A 97 1.50 9.79 -18.54
CA ASP A 97 0.36 9.38 -19.36
C ASP A 97 -0.69 8.62 -18.53
N VAL A 98 -0.26 7.79 -17.57
CA VAL A 98 -1.15 7.13 -16.61
C VAL A 98 -1.81 8.15 -15.68
N ALA A 99 -1.06 9.10 -15.14
CA ALA A 99 -1.58 10.13 -14.24
C ALA A 99 -2.54 11.10 -14.96
N GLN A 100 -2.36 11.32 -16.26
CA GLN A 100 -3.28 12.10 -17.10
C GLN A 100 -4.48 11.28 -17.60
N GLY A 101 -4.53 9.98 -17.30
CA GLY A 101 -5.60 9.09 -17.76
C GLY A 101 -5.56 8.79 -19.26
N LYS A 102 -4.46 9.09 -19.96
CA LYS A 102 -4.26 8.77 -21.38
C LYS A 102 -4.08 7.27 -21.60
N THR A 103 -3.42 6.61 -20.65
CA THR A 103 -3.31 5.16 -20.58
C THR A 103 -4.15 4.66 -19.40
N ARG A 104 -5.02 3.68 -19.65
CA ARG A 104 -5.79 3.04 -18.57
C ARG A 104 -4.81 2.36 -17.61
N ALA A 105 -4.74 2.85 -16.38
CA ALA A 105 -4.16 2.10 -15.28
C ALA A 105 -4.82 0.71 -15.24
N VAL A 106 -4.01 -0.35 -15.19
CA VAL A 106 -4.50 -1.72 -15.03
C VAL A 106 -5.37 -1.74 -13.76
N LYS A 107 -6.63 -2.17 -13.93
CA LYS A 107 -7.71 -2.13 -12.92
C LYS A 107 -7.17 -2.36 -11.51
N THR A 108 -7.28 -1.33 -10.67
CA THR A 108 -7.25 -1.49 -9.23
C THR A 108 -8.35 -2.46 -8.80
N VAL A 109 -8.00 -3.41 -7.94
CA VAL A 109 -8.96 -4.33 -7.34
C VAL A 109 -9.95 -3.50 -6.53
N VAL A 110 -11.17 -3.36 -7.05
CA VAL A 110 -12.28 -2.78 -6.30
C VAL A 110 -12.58 -3.71 -5.14
N VAL A 111 -12.10 -3.36 -3.95
CA VAL A 111 -12.53 -4.00 -2.71
C VAL A 111 -13.98 -3.58 -2.50
N LYS A 112 -14.92 -4.46 -2.86
CA LYS A 112 -16.31 -4.30 -2.41
C LYS A 112 -16.28 -4.40 -0.88
N PRO A 113 -16.84 -3.42 -0.14
CA PRO A 113 -17.10 -3.60 1.28
C PRO A 113 -17.98 -4.83 1.43
N VAL A 114 -17.54 -5.82 2.20
CA VAL A 114 -18.45 -6.85 2.71
C VAL A 114 -19.41 -6.11 3.63
N GLU A 115 -20.64 -5.91 3.18
CA GLU A 115 -21.74 -5.66 4.10
C GLU A 115 -21.80 -6.89 5.02
N GLN A 116 -21.46 -6.67 6.28
CA GLN A 116 -21.52 -7.67 7.33
C GLN A 116 -23.00 -7.90 7.69
N GLY A 117 -23.75 -8.49 6.75
CA GLY A 117 -25.13 -8.89 6.91
C GLY A 117 -25.22 -10.11 7.83
N ARG A 118 -25.64 -9.86 9.06
CA ARG A 118 -26.50 -10.71 9.91
C ARG A 118 -26.39 -12.23 9.66
N GLN A 119 -25.60 -12.91 10.48
CA GLN A 119 -25.63 -14.38 10.61
C GLN A 119 -27.05 -14.85 11.01
N PRO A 120 -27.69 -15.78 10.28
CA PRO A 120 -28.78 -16.57 10.84
C PRO A 120 -28.18 -17.75 11.65
N ALA A 121 -28.65 -17.89 12.88
CA ALA A 121 -28.26 -18.98 13.77
C ALA A 121 -28.83 -20.33 13.29
N GLY A 122 -27.97 -21.34 13.16
CA GLY A 122 -28.36 -22.74 12.92
C GLY A 122 -27.14 -23.65 12.69
N LYS A 123 -26.77 -24.44 13.71
CA LYS A 123 -25.71 -25.49 13.74
C LYS A 123 -26.28 -26.85 13.26
N PRO A 124 -25.50 -27.96 13.12
CA PRO A 124 -24.02 -28.11 13.09
C PRO A 124 -23.45 -29.12 12.04
N ALA A 125 -22.10 -29.18 12.01
CA ALA A 125 -21.22 -30.33 11.74
C ALA A 125 -20.94 -30.77 10.28
N GLN A 126 -19.70 -30.50 9.83
CA GLN A 126 -18.91 -31.50 9.12
C GLN A 126 -17.42 -31.33 9.44
N THR A 127 -16.84 -32.36 10.01
CA THR A 127 -15.40 -32.58 10.21
C THR A 127 -14.75 -32.98 8.89
N ASN A 128 -13.58 -32.40 8.56
CA ASN A 128 -12.29 -33.02 8.19
C ASN A 128 -11.38 -32.09 7.35
N PRO A 129 -10.06 -32.37 7.19
CA PRO A 129 -9.00 -31.64 7.88
C PRO A 129 -8.16 -30.71 6.97
N ALA A 130 -7.44 -29.80 7.61
CA ALA A 130 -6.26 -29.09 7.10
C ALA A 130 -6.37 -28.50 5.68
N GLN A 131 -7.28 -27.54 5.49
CA GLN A 131 -7.17 -26.63 4.37
C GLN A 131 -6.03 -25.65 4.70
N ALA A 132 -4.85 -25.92 4.14
CA ALA A 132 -3.72 -25.02 4.18
C ALA A 132 -4.21 -23.62 3.77
N ALA A 133 -4.10 -22.67 4.70
CA ALA A 133 -4.53 -21.30 4.50
C ALA A 133 -3.63 -20.64 3.44
N THR A 134 -3.96 -20.83 2.16
CA THR A 134 -3.42 -19.99 1.11
C THR A 134 -3.97 -18.59 1.33
N ALA A 135 -3.10 -17.70 1.79
CA ALA A 135 -3.38 -16.31 2.06
C ALA A 135 -3.71 -15.57 0.74
N THR A 136 -4.93 -15.76 0.25
CA THR A 136 -5.51 -14.98 -0.86
C THR A 136 -6.33 -13.82 -0.31
N GLY A 137 -5.79 -13.10 0.66
CA GLY A 137 -6.37 -11.90 1.25
C GLY A 137 -5.39 -10.73 1.13
N PRO A 138 -5.88 -9.47 1.18
CA PRO A 138 -5.01 -8.31 1.24
C PRO A 138 -3.99 -8.46 2.38
N TRP A 139 -2.77 -7.94 2.18
CA TRP A 139 -1.65 -8.13 3.10
C TRP A 139 -1.95 -7.70 4.56
N TRP A 140 -2.86 -6.74 4.76
CA TRP A 140 -3.29 -6.30 6.09
C TRP A 140 -4.17 -7.31 6.85
N ASP A 141 -4.79 -8.26 6.16
CA ASP A 141 -5.67 -9.29 6.78
C ASP A 141 -4.88 -10.32 7.59
N LEU A 142 -3.59 -10.49 7.29
CA LEU A 142 -2.68 -11.38 8.03
C LEU A 142 -2.49 -10.95 9.49
N TYR A 143 -2.43 -9.64 9.74
CA TYR A 143 -2.27 -9.08 11.09
C TYR A 143 -3.50 -9.33 11.96
N ASN A 144 -4.70 -9.19 11.39
CA ASN A 144 -5.94 -9.43 12.11
C ASN A 144 -6.13 -10.91 12.46
N ARG A 145 -5.68 -11.83 11.59
CA ARG A 145 -5.74 -13.27 11.86
C ARG A 145 -4.79 -13.70 12.97
N GLN A 146 -3.59 -13.12 13.05
CA GLN A 146 -2.65 -13.40 14.14
C GLN A 146 -3.20 -12.95 15.50
N ASN A 147 -3.88 -11.80 15.54
CA ASN A 147 -4.52 -11.31 16.77
C ASN A 147 -5.76 -12.14 17.16
N ALA A 148 -6.47 -12.73 16.20
CA ALA A 148 -7.63 -13.59 16.45
C ALA A 148 -7.24 -15.00 16.93
N ALA A 149 -6.06 -15.50 16.55
CA ALA A 149 -5.54 -16.81 16.96
C ALA A 149 -4.89 -16.81 18.36
N ALA A 150 -4.74 -15.63 18.99
CA ALA A 150 -4.12 -15.45 20.30
C ALA A 150 -5.13 -15.31 21.46
N LYS A 151 -6.38 -15.73 21.27
CA LYS A 151 -7.43 -15.84 22.30
C LYS A 151 -7.96 -17.26 22.38
#